data_AF-A0A498QHU7-F1
#
_entry.id   AF-A0A498QHU7-F1
#
_cell.length_a   1.000
_cell.length_b   1.000
_cell.length_c   1.000
_cell.angle_alpha   90.00
_cell.angle_beta   90.00
_cell.angle_gamma   90.00
#
_symmetry.space_group_name_H-M   'P 1'
#
loop_
_entity.id
_entity.type
_entity.pdbx_description
1 polymer ?
#
loop_
_entity_poly.entity_id
_entity_poly.type
_entity_poly.pdbx_seq_one_letter_code
_entity_poly.pdbx_strand_id
1 'polypeptide(L)'
;MSEQAGSSPDAIAARRALLGRQYEAIVEADRALADALASAHAAMRDSIRRLDEVAADIERAVSDQAELAVDTPVGGREFQRFLLDKQREITAIVADARELDRTKSAVLARLLAQYAGPAGSLSTGEPR
;
A
#
# COMPACT_ATOMS: atom_id res chain seq x y z
N MET A 1 -48.65 -33.17 -13.57
CA MET A 1 -47.68 -33.29 -12.46
C MET A 1 -46.37 -32.58 -12.84
N SER A 2 -46.41 -31.26 -12.98
CA SER A 2 -45.23 -30.40 -13.17
C SER A 2 -45.55 -29.03 -12.56
N GLU A 3 -44.52 -28.33 -12.06
CA GLU A 3 -44.50 -26.91 -11.67
C GLU A 3 -44.91 -26.48 -10.25
N GLN A 4 -44.43 -27.16 -9.20
CA GLN A 4 -44.47 -26.59 -7.84
C GLN A 4 -43.17 -26.74 -7.03
N ALA A 5 -42.04 -26.96 -7.71
CA ALA A 5 -40.71 -26.99 -7.07
C ALA A 5 -39.95 -25.65 -7.19
N GLY A 6 -40.67 -24.54 -7.39
CA GLY A 6 -40.11 -23.20 -7.42
C GLY A 6 -40.52 -22.42 -6.17
N SER A 7 -39.60 -22.27 -5.21
CA SER A 7 -39.67 -21.31 -4.11
C SER A 7 -40.49 -21.66 -2.86
N SER A 8 -39.93 -22.53 -2.00
CA SER A 8 -40.32 -22.56 -0.57
C SER A 8 -39.93 -21.24 0.13
N PRO A 9 -40.73 -20.72 1.07
CA PRO A 9 -40.36 -19.58 1.93
C PRO A 9 -38.96 -19.69 2.55
N ASP A 10 -38.55 -20.91 2.92
CA ASP A 10 -37.22 -21.18 3.49
C ASP A 10 -36.10 -20.96 2.46
N ALA A 11 -36.33 -21.31 1.19
CA ALA A 11 -35.36 -21.08 0.12
C ALA A 11 -35.17 -19.58 -0.16
N ILE A 12 -36.25 -18.79 -0.07
CA ILE A 12 -36.17 -17.33 -0.17
C ILE A 12 -35.39 -16.75 1.02
N ALA A 13 -35.70 -17.19 2.25
CA ALA A 13 -35.01 -16.74 3.45
C ALA A 13 -33.51 -17.06 3.41
N ALA A 14 -33.14 -18.27 3.00
CA ALA A 14 -31.74 -18.67 2.82
C ALA A 14 -31.01 -17.81 1.78
N ARG A 15 -31.66 -17.51 0.65
CA ARG A 15 -31.07 -16.65 -0.40
C ARG A 15 -30.89 -15.20 0.07
N ARG A 16 -31.86 -14.65 0.81
CA ARG A 16 -31.75 -13.31 1.41
C ARG A 16 -30.62 -13.25 2.44
N ALA A 17 -30.48 -14.26 3.29
CA ALA A 17 -29.38 -14.33 4.25
C ALA A 17 -28.01 -14.41 3.56
N LEU A 18 -27.90 -15.16 2.46
CA LEU A 18 -26.68 -15.21 1.66
C LEU A 18 -26.34 -13.85 1.03
N LEU A 19 -27.33 -13.17 0.45
CA LEU A 19 -27.15 -11.81 -0.09
C LEU A 19 -26.74 -10.82 1.00
N GLY A 20 -27.38 -10.87 2.17
CA GLY A 20 -27.00 -10.03 3.32
C GLY A 20 -25.54 -10.21 3.70
N ARG A 21 -25.07 -11.46 3.82
CA ARG A 21 -23.66 -11.76 4.10
C ARG A 21 -22.72 -11.27 2.99
N GLN A 22 -23.13 -11.38 1.72
CA GLN A 22 -22.33 -10.86 0.61
C GLN A 22 -22.20 -9.34 0.67
N TYR A 23 -23.31 -8.62 0.92
CA TYR A 23 -23.28 -7.16 1.07
C TYR A 23 -22.41 -6.73 2.24
N GLU A 24 -22.53 -7.38 3.41
CA GLU A 24 -21.67 -7.08 4.56
C GLU A 24 -20.18 -7.30 4.24
N ALA A 25 -19.85 -8.39 3.55
CA ALA A 25 -18.48 -8.68 3.13
C ALA A 25 -17.92 -7.63 2.14
N ILE A 26 -18.75 -7.15 1.19
CA ILE A 26 -18.35 -6.10 0.24
C ILE A 26 -18.13 -4.77 0.97
N VAL A 27 -19.03 -4.40 1.87
CA VAL A 27 -18.90 -3.15 2.64
C VAL A 27 -17.64 -3.17 3.50
N GLU A 28 -17.30 -4.32 4.09
CA GLU A 28 -16.06 -4.46 4.85
C GLU A 28 -14.81 -4.41 3.94
N ALA A 29 -14.88 -5.02 2.76
CA ALA A 29 -13.81 -4.93 1.77
C ALA A 29 -13.57 -3.48 1.31
N ASP A 30 -14.63 -2.70 1.08
CA ASP A 30 -14.54 -1.29 0.70
C ASP A 30 -13.86 -0.45 1.79
N ARG A 31 -14.20 -0.68 3.06
CA ARG A 31 -13.53 0.01 4.19
C ARG A 31 -12.06 -0.34 4.25
N ALA A 32 -11.74 -1.63 4.19
CA ALA A 32 -10.36 -2.10 4.21
C ALA A 32 -9.54 -1.55 3.02
N LEU A 33 -10.17 -1.40 1.85
CA LEU A 33 -9.56 -0.78 0.67
C LEU A 33 -9.25 0.71 0.92
N ALA A 34 -10.24 1.47 1.41
CA ALA A 34 -10.08 2.89 1.70
C ALA A 34 -8.96 3.12 2.74
N ASP A 35 -8.94 2.34 3.81
CA ASP A 35 -7.91 2.42 4.85
C ASP A 35 -6.52 2.06 4.33
N ALA A 36 -6.43 1.00 3.50
CA ALA A 36 -5.18 0.60 2.87
C ALA A 36 -4.60 1.71 1.98
N LEU A 37 -5.45 2.33 1.14
CA LEU A 37 -5.07 3.43 0.25
C LEU A 37 -4.68 4.69 1.02
N ALA A 38 -5.48 5.10 2.02
CA ALA A 38 -5.18 6.27 2.83
C ALA A 38 -3.85 6.11 3.58
N SER A 39 -3.62 4.94 4.18
CA SER A 39 -2.37 4.63 4.87
C SER A 39 -1.17 4.58 3.92
N ALA A 40 -1.32 4.01 2.72
CA ALA A 40 -0.27 4.00 1.71
C ALA A 40 0.09 5.43 1.28
N HIS A 41 -0.92 6.25 0.98
CA HIS A 41 -0.73 7.64 0.57
C HIS A 41 -0.03 8.48 1.65
N ALA A 42 -0.47 8.35 2.92
CA ALA A 42 0.12 9.07 4.04
C ALA A 42 1.62 8.76 4.18
N ALA A 43 2.00 7.49 4.09
CA ALA A 43 3.39 7.08 4.20
C ALA A 43 4.25 7.45 2.99
N MET A 44 3.68 7.43 1.78
CA MET A 44 4.36 7.94 0.58
C MET A 44 4.67 9.44 0.73
N ARG A 45 3.71 10.23 1.21
CA ARG A 45 3.93 11.66 1.49
C ARG A 45 4.98 11.88 2.56
N ASP A 46 4.97 11.09 3.62
CA ASP A 46 5.98 11.17 4.67
C ASP A 46 7.38 10.84 4.15
N SER A 47 7.49 9.81 3.30
CA SER A 47 8.76 9.41 2.67
C SER A 47 9.31 10.53 1.78
N ILE A 48 8.45 11.17 0.97
CA ILE A 48 8.84 12.31 0.13
C ILE A 48 9.33 13.48 0.99
N ARG A 49 8.56 13.86 2.02
CA ARG A 49 8.96 14.92 2.96
C ARG A 49 10.33 14.67 3.58
N ARG A 50 10.59 13.44 4.04
CA ARG A 50 11.89 13.06 4.62
C ARG A 50 13.03 13.12 3.60
N LEU A 51 12.78 12.75 2.34
CA LEU A 51 13.77 12.90 1.28
C LEU A 51 14.06 14.38 0.97
N ASP A 52 13.04 15.22 0.97
CA ASP A 52 13.20 16.67 0.79
C ASP A 52 14.02 17.30 1.92
N GLU A 53 13.83 16.84 3.17
CA GLU A 53 14.65 17.25 4.33
C GLU A 53 16.11 16.84 4.16
N VAL A 54 16.38 15.62 3.68
CA VAL A 54 17.75 15.19 3.36
C VAL A 54 18.36 16.04 2.24
N ALA A 55 17.60 16.34 1.20
CA ALA A 55 18.06 17.19 0.10
C ALA A 55 18.42 18.59 0.60
N ALA A 56 17.54 19.22 1.38
CA ALA A 56 17.78 20.53 1.97
C ALA A 56 19.01 20.56 2.88
N ASP A 57 19.23 19.51 3.69
CA ASP A 57 20.42 19.38 4.51
C ASP A 57 21.71 19.29 3.68
N ILE A 58 21.68 18.55 2.57
CA ILE A 58 22.82 18.45 1.64
C ILE A 58 23.07 19.80 0.94
N GLU A 59 22.02 20.45 0.44
CA GLU A 59 22.13 21.76 -0.23
C GLU A 59 22.70 22.83 0.70
N ARG A 60 22.26 22.85 1.96
CA ARG A 60 22.83 23.73 2.99
C ARG A 60 24.31 23.42 3.22
N ALA A 61 24.65 22.15 3.43
CA ALA A 61 26.05 21.76 3.66
C ALA A 61 26.96 22.05 2.45
N VAL A 62 26.44 21.98 1.22
CA VAL A 62 27.17 22.37 0.01
C VAL A 62 27.36 23.88 -0.06
N SER A 63 26.34 24.65 0.30
CA SER A 63 26.41 26.12 0.33
C SER A 63 27.41 26.62 1.38
N ASP A 64 27.51 25.91 2.51
CA ASP A 64 28.34 26.27 3.66
C ASP A 64 29.73 25.58 3.63
N GLN A 65 30.18 25.05 2.47
CA GLN A 65 31.44 24.30 2.35
C GLN A 65 32.68 25.05 2.84
N ALA A 66 32.70 26.38 2.73
CA ALA A 66 33.79 27.21 3.22
C ALA A 66 33.85 27.21 4.77
N GLU A 67 32.69 27.23 5.44
CA GLU A 67 32.60 27.15 6.90
C GLU A 67 32.97 25.74 7.41
N LEU A 68 32.73 24.72 6.59
CA LEU A 68 33.08 23.33 6.85
C LEU A 68 34.57 23.00 6.58
N ALA A 69 35.36 23.97 6.09
CA ALA A 69 36.78 23.81 5.78
C ALA A 69 37.09 22.55 4.94
N VAL A 70 36.24 22.28 3.94
CA VAL A 70 36.27 21.03 3.13
C VAL A 70 37.56 20.88 2.32
N ASP A 71 38.25 21.98 2.06
CA ASP A 71 39.58 22.03 1.44
C ASP A 71 40.69 21.46 2.33
N THR A 72 40.44 21.33 3.63
CA THR A 72 41.37 20.70 4.57
C THR A 72 41.15 19.18 4.62
N PRO A 73 42.19 18.37 4.89
CA PRO A 73 42.03 16.93 5.05
C PRO A 73 41.05 16.52 6.15
N VAL A 74 40.91 17.34 7.20
CA VAL A 74 39.98 17.07 8.31
C VAL A 74 38.54 17.38 7.88
N GLY A 75 38.28 18.58 7.35
CA GLY A 75 36.94 18.98 6.91
C GLY A 75 36.42 18.10 5.78
N GLY A 76 37.28 17.71 4.82
CA GLY A 76 36.91 16.78 3.75
C GLY A 76 36.46 15.40 4.28
N ARG A 77 37.09 14.88 5.33
CA ARG A 77 36.68 13.60 5.95
C ARG A 77 35.35 13.71 6.69
N GLU A 78 35.14 14.80 7.43
CA GLU A 78 33.87 15.03 8.13
C GLU A 78 32.72 15.22 7.12
N PHE A 79 32.96 15.95 6.04
CA PHE A 79 31.97 16.11 4.97
C PHE A 79 31.66 14.77 4.27
N GLN A 80 32.69 13.95 4.00
CA GLN A 80 32.47 12.60 3.46
C GLN A 80 31.64 11.74 4.43
N ARG A 81 31.91 11.80 5.73
CA ARG A 81 31.16 11.06 6.74
C ARG A 81 29.70 11.51 6.77
N PHE A 82 29.46 12.81 6.77
CA PHE A 82 28.12 13.39 6.65
C PHE A 82 27.38 12.86 5.42
N LEU A 83 28.00 12.86 4.24
CA LEU A 83 27.38 12.35 3.01
C LEU A 83 27.07 10.85 3.08
N LEU A 84 27.95 10.04 3.67
CA LEU A 84 27.69 8.61 3.90
C LEU A 84 26.51 8.39 4.85
N ASP A 85 26.38 9.21 5.89
CA ASP A 85 25.26 9.13 6.81
C ASP A 85 23.94 9.55 6.12
N LYS A 86 23.96 10.58 5.27
CA LYS A 86 22.81 10.95 4.42
C LYS A 86 22.43 9.86 3.41
N GLN A 87 23.41 9.19 2.81
CA GLN A 87 23.16 8.07 1.92
C GLN A 87 22.46 6.91 2.65
N ARG A 88 22.88 6.60 3.88
CA ARG A 88 22.23 5.58 4.71
C ARG A 88 20.80 5.97 5.06
N GLU A 89 20.57 7.24 5.38
CA GLU A 89 19.24 7.77 5.66
C GLU A 89 18.30 7.62 4.45
N ILE A 90 18.74 8.01 3.25
CA ILE A 90 17.99 7.80 2.01
C ILE A 90 17.68 6.32 1.79
N THR A 91 18.68 5.45 1.98
CA THR A 91 18.51 4.01 1.80
C THR A 91 17.47 3.44 2.75
N ALA A 92 17.46 3.88 4.01
CA ALA A 92 16.47 3.48 5.01
C ALA A 92 15.06 3.95 4.60
N ILE A 93 14.89 5.22 4.21
CA ILE A 93 13.60 5.77 3.77
C ILE A 93 13.04 4.95 2.59
N VAL A 94 13.88 4.65 1.59
CA VAL A 94 13.44 3.88 0.42
C VAL A 94 13.13 2.42 0.78
N ALA A 95 13.89 1.81 1.68
CA ALA A 95 13.62 0.45 2.15
C ALA A 95 12.27 0.36 2.88
N ASP A 96 11.99 1.30 3.77
CA ASP A 96 10.72 1.39 4.50
C ASP A 96 9.54 1.57 3.53
N ALA A 97 9.68 2.47 2.55
CA ALA A 97 8.66 2.69 1.52
C ALA A 97 8.37 1.42 0.70
N ARG A 98 9.42 0.65 0.34
CA ARG A 98 9.27 -0.62 -0.39
C ARG A 98 8.63 -1.73 0.45
N GLU A 99 8.92 -1.81 1.74
CA GLU A 99 8.26 -2.76 2.64
C GLU A 99 6.77 -2.46 2.75
N LEU A 100 6.42 -1.18 2.87
CA LEU A 100 5.03 -0.76 2.90
C LEU A 100 4.32 -1.07 1.59
N ASP A 101 4.93 -0.76 0.44
CA ASP A 101 4.38 -1.07 -0.88
C ASP A 101 4.04 -2.56 -1.03
N ARG A 102 4.98 -3.45 -0.64
CA ARG A 102 4.75 -4.90 -0.63
C ARG A 102 3.59 -5.31 0.27
N THR A 103 3.54 -4.77 1.49
CA THR A 103 2.48 -5.06 2.46
C THR A 103 1.11 -4.62 1.93
N LYS A 104 1.01 -3.40 1.39
CA LYS A 104 -0.25 -2.85 0.87
C LYS A 104 -0.68 -3.54 -0.41
N SER A 105 0.25 -3.88 -1.31
CA SER A 105 -0.03 -4.68 -2.50
C SER A 105 -0.62 -6.05 -2.15
N ALA A 106 -0.13 -6.72 -1.10
CA ALA A 106 -0.70 -7.97 -0.62
C ALA A 106 -2.14 -7.81 -0.09
N VAL A 107 -2.42 -6.71 0.62
CA VAL A 107 -3.79 -6.37 1.07
C VAL A 107 -4.71 -6.15 -0.12
N LEU A 108 -4.28 -5.37 -1.12
CA LEU A 108 -5.07 -5.10 -2.33
C LEU A 108 -5.34 -6.39 -3.12
N ALA A 109 -4.35 -7.28 -3.27
CA ALA A 109 -4.55 -8.57 -3.93
C ALA A 109 -5.58 -9.44 -3.20
N ARG A 110 -5.54 -9.47 -1.86
CA ARG A 110 -6.54 -10.17 -1.04
C ARG A 110 -7.94 -9.57 -1.18
N LEU A 111 -8.06 -8.25 -1.27
CA LEU A 111 -9.34 -7.57 -1.47
C LEU A 111 -9.90 -7.86 -2.87
N LEU A 112 -9.05 -7.84 -3.90
CA LEU A 112 -9.45 -8.20 -5.27
C LEU A 112 -10.05 -9.60 -5.34
N ALA A 113 -9.48 -10.57 -4.61
CA ALA A 113 -10.03 -11.92 -4.51
C ALA A 113 -11.40 -11.96 -3.81
N GLN A 114 -11.67 -11.07 -2.85
CA GLN A 114 -12.98 -10.97 -2.19
C GLN A 114 -14.06 -10.40 -3.11
N TYR A 115 -13.71 -9.41 -3.94
CA TYR A 115 -14.62 -8.87 -4.94
C TYR A 115 -14.93 -9.88 -6.06
N ALA A 116 -13.98 -10.75 -6.43
CA ALA A 116 -14.18 -11.73 -7.49
C ALA A 116 -15.33 -12.70 -7.22
N GLY A 117 -15.61 -13.02 -5.94
CA GLY A 117 -16.73 -13.84 -5.49
C GLY A 117 -16.84 -15.23 -6.16
N PRO A 118 -17.86 -16.04 -5.81
CA PRO A 118 -18.14 -17.30 -6.50
C PRO A 118 -18.75 -17.11 -7.91
N ALA A 119 -19.12 -15.88 -8.29
CA ALA A 119 -19.66 -15.59 -9.62
C ALA A 119 -18.58 -15.57 -10.72
N GLY A 120 -17.31 -15.30 -10.36
CA GLY A 120 -16.18 -15.32 -11.30
C GLY A 120 -15.81 -16.72 -11.82
N SER A 121 -16.21 -17.81 -11.14
CA SER A 121 -15.91 -19.18 -11.57
C SER A 121 -17.02 -19.84 -12.38
N LEU A 122 -18.20 -19.21 -12.54
CA LEU A 122 -19.32 -19.74 -13.33
C LEU A 122 -19.22 -19.38 -14.83
N SER A 123 -18.14 -18.73 -15.27
CA SER A 123 -17.95 -18.26 -16.64
C SER A 123 -16.89 -19.03 -17.45
N THR A 124 -16.38 -20.18 -16.98
CA THR A 124 -15.31 -20.92 -17.69
C THR A 124 -15.52 -22.44 -17.74
N GLY A 125 -16.77 -22.89 -17.83
CA GLY A 125 -17.06 -24.33 -17.79
C GLY A 125 -18.22 -24.80 -18.63
N GLU A 126 -18.25 -24.48 -19.94
CA GLU A 126 -18.85 -25.37 -20.95
C GLU A 126 -18.13 -25.20 -22.30
N PRO A 127 -17.59 -26.31 -22.85
CA PRO A 127 -17.82 -26.58 -24.26
C PRO A 127 -18.36 -28.01 -24.48
N ARG A 128 -19.55 -28.03 -25.10
CA ARG A 128 -20.20 -29.01 -26.00
C ARG A 128 -20.18 -30.50 -25.66
#